data_AF-A0A0J8U304-F1
#
_entry.id   AF-A0A0J8U304-F1
#
_cell.length_a   1.000
_cell.length_b   1.000
_cell.length_c   1.000
_cell.angle_alpha   90.00
_cell.angle_beta   90.00
_cell.angle_gamma   90.00
#
_symmetry.space_group_name_H-M   'P 1'
#
loop_
_entity.id
_entity.type
_entity.pdbx_description
1 polymer ?
#
loop_
_entity_poly.entity_id
_entity_poly.type
_entity_poly.pdbx_seq_one_letter_code
_entity_poly.pdbx_strand_id
1 'polypeptide(L)'
;MGAAARQYENYGYVSGEVGFLLMAHFLYANACSKGEECIIATWDIYYEKWGFMLIFWNLAGVPLSYCHCTVYLASHAPETYRWNKYALAAMYVSYLFVYWIWDTTNSQKNRFRQQQRGDMVLRKTFPQLPWQTVENPRTITSKKGDTILVDGWYGYARKIHYTCDLYFALMWGLVTGFQSPFPWFYPVFFAAMIAHRAMRDIQRCRAKYGEAWTQYEKEVPYLFIPYVI
;
A
#
# COMPACT_ATOMS: atom_id res chain seq x y z
N MET A 1 10.48 -15.21 -4.96
CA MET A 1 10.49 -16.64 -5.35
C MET A 1 11.90 -17.20 -5.48
N GLY A 2 12.80 -16.60 -6.26
CA GLY A 2 14.18 -17.10 -6.41
C GLY A 2 14.99 -17.24 -5.11
N ALA A 3 14.85 -16.30 -4.16
CA ALA A 3 15.55 -16.39 -2.87
C ALA A 3 15.11 -17.60 -2.02
N ALA A 4 13.82 -17.93 -2.00
CA ALA A 4 13.30 -19.09 -1.27
C ALA A 4 13.78 -20.40 -1.90
N ALA A 5 13.75 -20.50 -3.23
CA ALA A 5 14.26 -21.68 -3.95
C ALA A 5 15.76 -21.88 -3.67
N ARG A 6 16.56 -20.82 -3.80
CA ARG A 6 18.00 -20.86 -3.50
C ARG A 6 18.29 -21.24 -2.04
N GLN A 7 17.51 -20.73 -1.10
CA GLN A 7 17.67 -21.06 0.31
C GLN A 7 17.35 -22.54 0.57
N TYR A 8 16.29 -23.06 -0.07
CA TYR A 8 15.95 -24.47 -0.01
C TYR A 8 17.03 -25.36 -0.61
N GLU A 9 17.61 -24.99 -1.76
CA GLU A 9 18.72 -25.71 -2.38
C GLU A 9 19.98 -25.73 -1.50
N ASN A 10 20.33 -24.61 -0.88
CA ASN A 10 21.56 -24.49 -0.08
C ASN A 10 21.46 -25.11 1.31
N TYR A 11 20.30 -25.00 1.97
CA TYR A 11 20.14 -25.35 3.38
C TYR A 11 19.12 -26.47 3.63
N GLY A 12 18.35 -26.89 2.62
CA GLY A 12 17.28 -27.88 2.74
C GLY A 12 16.00 -27.36 3.39
N TYR A 13 15.92 -26.07 3.73
CA TYR A 13 14.73 -25.43 4.31
C TYR A 13 14.65 -23.95 3.94
N VAL A 14 13.45 -23.36 4.10
CA VAL A 14 13.21 -21.92 3.95
C VAL A 14 13.01 -21.30 5.33
N SER A 15 13.72 -20.21 5.62
CA SER A 15 13.57 -19.52 6.91
C SER A 15 12.23 -18.79 7.00
N GLY A 16 11.75 -18.56 8.22
CA GLY A 16 10.48 -17.87 8.42
C GLY A 16 10.49 -16.43 7.90
N GLU A 17 11.65 -15.76 7.92
CA GLU A 17 11.85 -14.41 7.40
C GLU A 17 11.72 -14.37 5.87
N VAL A 18 12.30 -15.34 5.18
CA VAL A 18 12.15 -15.48 3.72
C VAL A 18 10.72 -15.87 3.37
N GLY A 19 10.09 -16.73 4.17
CA GLY A 19 8.66 -17.03 4.05
C GLY A 19 7.78 -15.79 4.22
N PHE A 20 8.13 -14.90 5.15
CA PHE A 20 7.38 -13.68 5.41
C PHE A 20 7.47 -12.74 4.21
N LEU A 21 8.68 -12.51 3.69
CA LEU A 21 8.87 -11.72 2.48
C LEU A 21 8.16 -12.34 1.27
N LEU A 22 8.16 -13.66 1.14
CA LEU A 22 7.46 -14.34 0.06
C LEU A 22 5.96 -14.06 0.11
N MET A 23 5.34 -14.23 1.28
CA MET A 23 3.93 -13.90 1.50
C MET A 23 3.66 -12.42 1.23
N ALA A 24 4.48 -11.53 1.79
CA ALA A 24 4.32 -10.09 1.70
C ALA A 24 4.34 -9.59 0.24
N HIS A 25 5.35 -9.99 -0.54
CA HIS A 25 5.46 -9.64 -1.96
C HIS A 25 4.36 -10.29 -2.80
N PHE A 26 3.99 -11.55 -2.51
CA PHE A 26 2.91 -12.22 -3.21
C PHE A 26 1.58 -11.50 -3.02
N LEU A 27 1.21 -11.18 -1.78
CA LEU A 27 -0.04 -10.46 -1.48
C LEU A 27 -0.07 -9.07 -2.13
N TYR A 28 1.05 -8.36 -2.12
CA TYR A 28 1.16 -7.03 -2.74
C TYR A 28 1.04 -7.11 -4.26
N ALA A 29 1.81 -7.98 -4.92
CA ALA A 29 1.75 -8.16 -6.37
C ALA A 29 0.36 -8.64 -6.82
N ASN A 30 -0.22 -9.58 -6.09
CA ASN A 30 -1.55 -10.09 -6.36
C ASN A 30 -2.64 -9.02 -6.20
N ALA A 31 -2.51 -8.12 -5.22
CA ALA A 31 -3.43 -7.00 -5.09
C ALA A 31 -3.31 -6.00 -6.24
N CYS A 32 -2.09 -5.72 -6.73
CA CYS A 32 -1.87 -4.90 -7.92
C CYS A 32 -2.51 -5.52 -9.16
N SER A 33 -2.35 -6.83 -9.38
CA SER A 33 -3.00 -7.53 -10.50
C SER A 33 -4.52 -7.59 -10.35
N LYS A 34 -5.02 -7.74 -9.12
CA LYS A 34 -6.45 -7.73 -8.81
C LYS A 34 -7.10 -6.39 -9.15
N GLY A 35 -6.45 -5.28 -8.80
CA GLY A 35 -6.94 -3.91 -8.99
C GLY A 35 -6.39 -3.23 -10.22
N GLU A 36 -5.95 -3.99 -11.23
CA GLU A 36 -5.33 -3.46 -12.46
C GLU A 36 -6.22 -2.42 -13.17
N GLU A 37 -7.54 -2.61 -13.18
CA GLU A 37 -8.50 -1.65 -13.74
C GLU A 37 -8.49 -0.30 -13.03
N CYS A 38 -8.02 -0.26 -11.77
CA CYS A 38 -7.93 0.95 -10.98
C CYS A 38 -6.66 1.77 -11.30
N ILE A 39 -5.69 1.19 -12.01
CA ILE A 39 -4.42 1.85 -12.35
C ILE A 39 -4.65 3.05 -13.29
N ILE A 40 -5.63 2.96 -14.18
CA ILE A 40 -5.93 4.01 -15.18
C ILE A 40 -6.28 5.36 -14.52
N ALA A 41 -6.85 5.32 -13.31
CA ALA A 41 -7.22 6.51 -12.54
C ALA A 41 -6.06 7.10 -11.72
N THR A 42 -4.87 6.50 -11.78
CA THR A 42 -3.72 6.97 -11.03
C THR A 42 -3.10 8.23 -11.64
N TRP A 43 -2.34 8.95 -10.83
CA TRP A 43 -1.73 10.21 -11.22
C TRP A 43 -0.77 10.05 -12.41
N ASP A 44 0.06 9.00 -12.38
CA ASP A 44 1.12 8.76 -13.37
C ASP A 44 0.53 8.51 -14.77
N ILE A 45 -0.64 7.88 -14.85
CA ILE A 45 -1.34 7.63 -16.12
C ILE A 45 -2.11 8.86 -16.59
N TYR A 46 -2.79 9.58 -15.69
CA TYR A 46 -3.73 10.63 -16.07
C TYR A 46 -3.06 12.01 -16.27
N TYR A 47 -2.00 12.31 -15.52
CA TYR A 47 -1.41 13.67 -15.46
C TYR A 47 0.07 13.73 -15.81
N GLU A 48 0.86 12.70 -15.51
CA GLU A 48 2.30 12.76 -15.79
C GLU A 48 2.60 12.46 -17.25
N LYS A 49 3.54 13.23 -17.82
CA LYS A 49 3.98 13.01 -19.19
C LYS A 49 5.02 11.91 -19.20
N TRP A 50 4.88 10.99 -20.14
CA TRP A 50 5.87 9.93 -20.34
C TRP A 50 7.24 10.51 -20.68
N GLY A 51 8.26 10.08 -19.95
CA GLY A 51 9.62 10.61 -20.08
C GLY A 51 10.61 9.80 -19.26
N PHE A 52 11.88 10.23 -19.28
CA PHE A 52 12.99 9.49 -18.67
C PHE A 52 12.74 9.11 -17.21
N MET A 53 12.20 10.03 -16.39
CA MET A 53 11.93 9.77 -14.98
C MET A 53 10.98 8.57 -14.76
N LEU A 54 9.85 8.54 -15.48
CA LEU A 54 8.89 7.43 -15.39
C LEU A 54 9.45 6.13 -15.95
N ILE A 55 10.18 6.20 -17.08
CA ILE A 55 10.81 5.02 -17.69
C ILE A 55 11.84 4.41 -16.74
N PHE A 56 12.75 5.23 -16.23
CA PHE A 56 13.80 4.81 -15.30
C PHE A 56 13.19 4.20 -14.04
N TRP A 57 12.19 4.86 -13.46
CA TRP A 57 11.59 4.38 -12.22
C TRP A 57 10.85 3.04 -12.43
N ASN A 58 10.12 2.89 -13.54
CA ASN A 58 9.40 1.65 -13.82
C ASN A 58 10.31 0.48 -14.19
N LEU A 59 11.40 0.71 -14.94
CA LEU A 59 12.28 -0.36 -15.43
C LEU A 59 13.46 -0.68 -14.52
N ALA A 60 13.98 0.32 -13.79
CA ALA A 60 15.15 0.16 -12.94
C ALA A 60 14.83 0.45 -11.48
N GLY A 61 14.21 1.60 -11.19
CA GLY A 61 13.96 2.07 -9.83
C GLY A 61 13.19 1.06 -8.97
N VAL A 62 11.98 0.70 -9.38
CA VAL A 62 11.11 -0.26 -8.68
C VAL A 62 11.75 -1.65 -8.59
N PRO A 63 12.09 -2.35 -9.69
CA PRO A 63 12.57 -3.72 -9.61
C PRO A 63 13.90 -3.84 -8.86
N LEU A 64 14.82 -2.90 -9.03
CA LEU A 64 16.13 -2.96 -8.38
C LEU A 64 16.07 -2.52 -6.91
N SER A 65 15.22 -1.56 -6.54
CA SER A 65 15.13 -1.10 -5.14
C SER A 65 14.25 -1.98 -4.26
N TYR A 66 13.12 -2.48 -4.79
CA TYR A 66 12.15 -3.23 -3.99
C TYR A 66 12.72 -4.61 -3.62
N CYS A 67 13.64 -5.15 -4.42
CA CYS A 67 14.27 -6.43 -4.14
C CYS A 67 15.43 -6.36 -3.13
N HIS A 68 15.84 -5.19 -2.64
CA HIS A 68 16.98 -5.06 -1.71
C HIS A 68 16.88 -5.97 -0.49
N CYS A 69 15.69 -6.06 0.11
CA CYS A 69 15.43 -6.96 1.24
C CYS A 69 15.64 -8.44 0.86
N THR A 70 15.16 -8.85 -0.31
CA THR A 70 15.27 -10.21 -0.83
C THR A 70 16.73 -10.55 -1.18
N VAL A 71 17.47 -9.61 -1.78
CA VAL A 71 18.89 -9.77 -2.08
C VAL A 71 19.70 -9.92 -0.79
N TYR A 72 19.39 -9.12 0.23
CA TYR A 72 20.04 -9.22 1.54
C TYR A 72 19.83 -10.60 2.17
N LEU A 73 18.58 -11.08 2.27
CA LEU A 73 18.30 -12.41 2.82
C LEU A 73 18.92 -13.56 2.01
N ALA A 74 19.03 -13.42 0.69
CA ALA A 74 19.61 -14.44 -0.19
C ALA A 74 21.15 -14.49 -0.13
N SER A 75 21.80 -13.39 0.28
CA SER A 75 23.26 -13.26 0.34
C SER A 75 23.84 -13.52 1.73
N HIS A 76 23.00 -13.60 2.76
CA HIS A 76 23.42 -13.83 4.14
C HIS A 76 22.88 -15.15 4.68
N ALA A 77 23.60 -15.75 5.63
CA ALA A 77 23.17 -16.96 6.30
C ALA A 77 21.91 -16.69 7.15
N PRO A 78 20.95 -17.64 7.25
CA PRO A 78 19.72 -17.47 8.03
C PRO A 78 19.90 -17.04 9.48
N GLU A 79 21.06 -17.35 10.06
CA GLU A 79 21.41 -16.99 11.43
C GLU A 79 21.59 -15.48 11.64
N THR A 80 21.98 -14.72 10.60
CA THR A 80 22.29 -13.29 10.74
C THR A 80 21.05 -12.44 10.92
N TYR A 81 19.92 -12.87 10.36
CA TYR A 81 18.63 -12.17 10.40
C TYR A 81 17.58 -12.93 11.19
N ARG A 82 17.96 -13.92 12.00
CA ARG A 82 17.02 -14.78 12.72
C ARG A 82 16.22 -13.99 13.75
N TRP A 83 14.90 -13.95 13.57
CA TRP A 83 13.99 -13.32 14.51
C TRP A 83 13.55 -14.27 15.62
N ASN A 84 13.11 -13.70 16.74
CA ASN A 84 12.36 -14.47 17.74
C ASN A 84 11.06 -14.99 17.10
N LYS A 85 10.79 -16.30 17.22
CA LYS A 85 9.62 -16.96 16.63
C LYS A 85 8.30 -16.28 16.97
N TYR A 86 8.13 -15.80 18.20
CA TYR A 86 6.92 -15.09 18.62
C TYR A 86 6.80 -13.71 17.98
N ALA A 87 7.92 -12.99 17.88
CA ALA A 87 7.96 -11.68 17.22
C ALA A 87 7.67 -11.83 15.71
N LEU A 88 8.26 -12.84 15.06
CA LEU A 88 8.00 -13.14 13.66
C LEU A 88 6.53 -13.53 13.44
N ALA A 89 5.95 -14.39 14.29
CA ALA A 89 4.54 -14.72 14.22
C ALA A 89 3.64 -13.48 14.39
N ALA A 90 3.97 -12.58 15.31
CA ALA A 90 3.27 -11.31 15.46
C ALA A 90 3.37 -10.46 14.19
N MET A 91 4.55 -10.39 13.54
CA MET A 91 4.72 -9.69 12.26
C MET A 91 3.83 -10.26 11.15
N TYR A 92 3.70 -11.58 11.05
CA TYR A 92 2.79 -12.22 10.09
C TYR A 92 1.34 -11.80 10.32
N VAL A 93 0.85 -11.90 11.56
CA VAL A 93 -0.52 -11.58 11.93
C VAL A 93 -0.80 -10.09 11.68
N SER A 94 0.10 -9.21 12.11
CA SER A 94 -0.05 -7.77 11.93
C SER A 94 0.01 -7.38 10.45
N TYR A 95 0.87 -8.01 9.64
CA TYR A 95 0.94 -7.74 8.21
C TYR A 95 -0.36 -8.14 7.50
N LEU A 96 -0.93 -9.31 7.80
CA LEU A 96 -2.20 -9.75 7.22
C LEU A 96 -3.36 -8.83 7.63
N PHE A 97 -3.39 -8.39 8.87
CA PHE A 97 -4.39 -7.43 9.35
C PHE A 97 -4.29 -6.08 8.61
N VAL A 98 -3.08 -5.52 8.51
CA VAL A 98 -2.87 -4.26 7.78
C VAL A 98 -3.14 -4.41 6.29
N TYR A 99 -2.81 -5.56 5.69
CA TYR A 99 -3.21 -5.90 4.31
C TYR A 99 -4.72 -5.87 4.13
N TRP A 100 -5.48 -6.43 5.07
CA TRP A 100 -6.93 -6.38 5.02
C TRP A 100 -7.47 -4.95 5.05
N ILE A 101 -6.95 -4.10 5.93
CA ILE A 101 -7.33 -2.67 5.98
C ILE A 101 -7.00 -1.98 4.65
N TRP A 102 -5.78 -2.18 4.15
CA TRP A 102 -5.31 -1.53 2.93
C TRP A 102 -6.12 -1.91 1.69
N ASP A 103 -6.36 -3.21 1.49
CA ASP A 103 -7.08 -3.75 0.33
C ASP A 103 -8.55 -3.33 0.36
N THR A 104 -9.20 -3.39 1.52
CA THR A 104 -10.59 -2.95 1.68
C THR A 104 -10.73 -1.44 1.58
N THR A 105 -9.80 -0.64 2.13
CA THR A 105 -9.78 0.84 1.97
C THR A 105 -9.73 1.23 0.49
N ASN A 106 -8.79 0.66 -0.27
CA ASN A 106 -8.68 0.97 -1.69
C ASN A 106 -9.90 0.49 -2.48
N SER A 107 -10.43 -0.70 -2.15
CA SER A 107 -11.65 -1.23 -2.77
C SER A 107 -12.85 -0.31 -2.54
N GLN A 108 -13.06 0.17 -1.31
CA GLN A 108 -14.18 1.06 -0.98
C GLN A 108 -14.14 2.35 -1.80
N LYS A 109 -12.97 3.00 -1.93
CA LYS A 109 -12.79 4.19 -2.76
C LYS A 109 -13.12 3.91 -4.23
N ASN A 110 -12.53 2.86 -4.79
CA ASN A 110 -12.62 2.61 -6.23
C ASN A 110 -14.03 2.13 -6.60
N ARG A 111 -14.63 1.23 -5.82
CA ARG A 111 -16.00 0.74 -6.03
C ARG A 111 -17.03 1.83 -5.85
N PHE A 112 -16.87 2.72 -4.87
CA PHE A 112 -17.74 3.89 -4.71
C PHE A 112 -17.77 4.74 -5.99
N ARG A 113 -16.61 4.99 -6.60
CA ARG A 113 -16.53 5.74 -7.87
C ARG A 113 -17.09 4.99 -9.07
N GLN A 114 -16.90 3.68 -9.14
CA GLN A 114 -17.47 2.86 -10.21
C GLN A 114 -19.00 2.79 -10.10
N GLN A 115 -19.55 2.62 -8.90
CA GLN A 115 -20.99 2.63 -8.65
C GLN A 115 -21.63 3.96 -9.05
N GLN A 116 -20.98 5.09 -8.75
CA GLN A 116 -21.45 6.41 -9.19
C GLN A 116 -21.48 6.58 -10.71
N ARG A 117 -20.62 5.86 -11.45
CA ARG A 117 -20.57 5.89 -12.91
C ARG A 117 -21.47 4.84 -13.58
N GLY A 118 -21.97 3.87 -12.82
CA GLY A 118 -22.71 2.72 -13.35
C GLY A 118 -21.83 1.59 -13.89
N ASP A 119 -20.51 1.71 -13.82
CA ASP A 119 -19.53 0.79 -14.44
C ASP A 119 -18.89 -0.15 -13.40
N MET A 120 -19.66 -0.65 -12.43
CA MET A 120 -19.10 -1.53 -11.40
C MET A 120 -18.74 -2.90 -11.98
N VAL A 121 -17.43 -3.15 -12.14
CA VAL A 121 -16.91 -4.44 -12.63
C VAL A 121 -16.43 -5.28 -11.45
N LEU A 122 -17.15 -6.34 -11.14
CA LEU A 122 -16.73 -7.32 -10.13
C LEU A 122 -15.84 -8.39 -10.77
N ARG A 123 -14.52 -8.27 -10.60
CA ARG A 123 -13.57 -9.30 -11.03
C ARG A 123 -13.51 -10.45 -10.02
N LYS A 124 -13.60 -11.69 -10.49
CA LYS A 124 -13.39 -12.91 -9.68
C LYS A 124 -11.89 -13.15 -9.48
N THR A 125 -11.31 -12.46 -8.51
CA THR A 125 -9.87 -12.55 -8.17
C THR A 125 -9.70 -13.00 -6.72
N PHE A 126 -8.64 -13.77 -6.43
CA PHE A 126 -8.32 -14.23 -5.09
C PHE A 126 -7.31 -13.27 -4.44
N PRO A 127 -7.40 -12.94 -3.13
CA PRO A 127 -8.53 -13.11 -2.23
C PRO A 127 -9.56 -11.96 -2.39
N GLN A 128 -10.85 -12.28 -2.27
CA GLN A 128 -11.91 -11.29 -2.03
C GLN A 128 -12.10 -11.14 -0.53
N LEU A 129 -11.78 -9.96 -0.01
CA LEU A 129 -11.92 -9.67 1.41
C LEU A 129 -13.33 -9.17 1.72
N PRO A 130 -13.87 -9.42 2.92
CA PRO A 130 -15.14 -8.84 3.33
C PRO A 130 -15.02 -7.31 3.46
N TRP A 131 -16.13 -6.59 3.31
CA TRP A 131 -16.23 -5.14 3.51
C TRP A 131 -15.51 -4.25 2.47
N GLN A 132 -15.37 -4.75 1.25
CA GLN A 132 -14.81 -4.01 0.11
C GLN A 132 -15.76 -2.94 -0.48
N THR A 133 -17.07 -3.07 -0.26
CA THR A 133 -18.10 -2.13 -0.73
C THR A 133 -18.88 -1.63 0.48
N VAL A 134 -19.13 -0.33 0.55
CA VAL A 134 -20.00 0.27 1.58
C VAL A 134 -21.39 0.45 0.97
N GLU A 135 -22.41 -0.10 1.61
CA GLU A 135 -23.81 0.09 1.21
C GLU A 135 -24.33 1.42 1.77
N ASN A 136 -24.98 2.23 0.94
CA ASN A 136 -25.51 3.56 1.30
C ASN A 136 -24.49 4.46 2.04
N PRO A 137 -23.31 4.72 1.44
CA PRO A 137 -22.26 5.47 2.13
C PRO A 137 -22.66 6.94 2.36
N ARG A 138 -22.25 7.48 3.51
CA ARG A 138 -22.31 8.93 3.75
C ARG A 138 -21.34 9.67 2.80
N THR A 139 -21.85 10.70 2.13
CA THR A 139 -21.09 11.50 1.17
C THR A 139 -21.29 12.99 1.37
N ILE A 140 -20.28 13.78 0.99
CA ILE A 140 -20.38 15.25 0.90
C ILE A 140 -20.37 15.64 -0.58
N THR A 141 -21.34 16.43 -1.01
CA THR A 141 -21.42 16.91 -2.39
C THR A 141 -20.96 18.36 -2.47
N SER A 142 -19.99 18.64 -3.33
CA SER A 142 -19.53 19.99 -3.64
C SER A 142 -20.54 20.73 -4.51
N LYS A 143 -20.47 22.07 -4.51
CA LYS A 143 -21.28 22.97 -5.36
C LYS A 143 -21.19 22.62 -6.86
N LYS A 144 -20.09 21.97 -7.29
CA LYS A 144 -19.86 21.52 -8.67
C LYS A 144 -20.47 20.14 -8.98
N GLY A 145 -21.19 19.52 -8.05
CA GLY A 145 -21.74 18.15 -8.18
C GLY A 145 -20.73 17.03 -7.88
N ASP A 146 -19.47 17.38 -7.62
CA ASP A 146 -18.42 16.45 -7.22
C ASP A 146 -18.66 15.91 -5.80
N THR A 147 -18.70 14.59 -5.64
CA THR A 147 -18.95 13.94 -4.34
C THR A 147 -17.67 13.47 -3.65
N ILE A 148 -17.66 13.42 -2.32
CA ILE A 148 -16.57 12.92 -1.47
C ILE A 148 -17.13 11.81 -0.57
N LEU A 149 -16.43 10.67 -0.49
CA LEU A 149 -16.77 9.57 0.41
C LEU A 149 -16.30 9.90 1.83
N VAL A 150 -17.21 9.86 2.80
CA VAL A 150 -16.95 10.19 4.23
C VAL A 150 -17.36 9.04 5.15
N ASP A 151 -17.31 7.84 4.60
CA ASP A 151 -17.76 6.60 5.24
C ASP A 151 -16.76 5.47 5.03
N GLY A 152 -16.93 4.38 5.76
CA GLY A 152 -15.98 3.28 5.82
C GLY A 152 -14.62 3.74 6.35
N TRP A 153 -13.54 3.27 5.72
CA TRP A 153 -12.19 3.65 6.13
C TRP A 153 -11.90 5.15 5.96
N TYR A 154 -12.51 5.79 4.96
CA TYR A 154 -12.35 7.24 4.73
C TYR A 154 -13.09 8.10 5.74
N GLY A 155 -14.02 7.52 6.53
CA GLY A 155 -14.61 8.19 7.69
C GLY A 155 -13.67 8.25 8.90
N TYR A 156 -12.72 7.32 9.02
CA TYR A 156 -11.79 7.28 10.16
C TYR A 156 -10.53 8.13 9.93
N ALA A 157 -9.95 8.10 8.73
CA ALA A 157 -8.89 9.03 8.35
C ALA A 157 -8.83 9.20 6.84
N ARG A 158 -8.35 10.38 6.39
CA ARG A 158 -8.40 10.75 4.97
C ARG A 158 -7.49 9.90 4.08
N LYS A 159 -6.39 9.36 4.63
CA LYS A 159 -5.33 8.62 3.91
C LYS A 159 -4.83 7.37 4.66
N ILE A 160 -5.72 6.59 5.28
CA ILE A 160 -5.35 5.34 6.00
C ILE A 160 -4.50 4.38 5.14
N HIS A 161 -4.86 4.22 3.87
CA HIS A 161 -4.13 3.36 2.93
C HIS A 161 -2.64 3.75 2.81
N TYR A 162 -2.30 5.03 2.89
CA TYR A 162 -0.90 5.48 2.85
C TYR A 162 -0.11 5.08 4.11
N THR A 163 -0.76 5.08 5.28
CA THR A 163 -0.15 4.54 6.51
C THR A 163 0.10 3.05 6.38
N CYS A 164 -0.83 2.31 5.78
CA CYS A 164 -0.66 0.88 5.55
C CYS A 164 0.48 0.60 4.55
N ASP A 165 0.57 1.39 3.48
CA ASP A 165 1.68 1.31 2.52
C ASP A 165 3.04 1.54 3.21
N LEU A 166 3.14 2.58 4.06
CA LEU A 166 4.34 2.85 4.84
C LEU A 166 4.67 1.69 5.80
N TYR A 167 3.65 1.12 6.44
CA TYR A 167 3.82 -0.05 7.30
C TYR A 167 4.40 -1.25 6.54
N PHE A 168 3.91 -1.55 5.33
CA PHE A 168 4.49 -2.64 4.52
C PHE A 168 5.96 -2.38 4.20
N ALA A 169 6.29 -1.16 3.78
CA ALA A 169 7.67 -0.81 3.49
C ALA A 169 8.56 -0.98 4.73
N LEU A 170 8.11 -0.53 5.90
CA LEU A 170 8.82 -0.72 7.17
C LEU A 170 8.98 -2.20 7.53
N MET A 171 7.96 -3.04 7.35
CA MET A 171 8.04 -4.47 7.63
C MET A 171 9.04 -5.19 6.72
N TRP A 172 9.15 -4.78 5.45
CA TRP A 172 10.12 -5.35 4.51
C TRP A 172 11.57 -5.01 4.89
N GLY A 173 11.80 -3.82 5.47
CA GLY A 173 13.09 -3.49 6.08
C GLY A 173 13.31 -4.25 7.39
N LEU A 174 12.32 -4.23 8.28
CA LEU A 174 12.41 -4.78 9.63
C LEU A 174 12.74 -6.28 9.63
N VAL A 175 12.13 -7.06 8.75
CA VAL A 175 12.37 -8.52 8.67
C VAL A 175 13.84 -8.86 8.37
N THR A 176 14.59 -7.93 7.75
CA THR A 176 16.03 -8.11 7.49
C THR A 176 16.93 -7.73 8.66
N GLY A 177 16.37 -7.17 9.73
CA GLY A 177 17.10 -6.68 10.90
C GLY A 177 17.81 -5.34 10.65
N PHE A 178 18.73 -4.99 11.55
CA PHE A 178 19.40 -3.67 11.57
C PHE A 178 20.92 -3.75 11.28
N GLN A 179 21.40 -4.91 10.85
CA GLN A 179 22.84 -5.13 10.63
C GLN A 179 23.38 -4.43 9.36
N SER A 180 22.50 -4.08 8.42
CA SER A 180 22.88 -3.37 7.20
C SER A 180 21.88 -2.26 6.90
N PRO A 181 22.34 -1.07 6.46
CA PRO A 181 21.44 0.01 6.01
C PRO A 181 20.82 -0.28 4.64
N PHE A 182 21.33 -1.26 3.89
CA PHE A 182 20.94 -1.50 2.50
C PHE A 182 19.44 -1.83 2.32
N PRO A 183 18.82 -2.73 3.12
CA PRO A 183 17.38 -2.97 3.05
C PRO A 183 16.53 -1.78 3.50
N TRP A 184 17.09 -0.87 4.31
CA TRP A 184 16.38 0.29 4.88
C TRP A 184 16.25 1.46 3.91
N PHE A 185 16.99 1.45 2.80
CA PHE A 185 16.86 2.46 1.74
C PHE A 185 15.41 2.57 1.23
N TYR A 186 14.78 1.42 0.91
CA TYR A 186 13.41 1.41 0.40
C TYR A 186 12.37 2.00 1.38
N PRO A 187 12.30 1.58 2.66
CA PRO A 187 11.39 2.19 3.63
C PRO A 187 11.56 3.70 3.77
N VAL A 188 12.81 4.19 3.83
CA VAL A 188 13.08 5.63 3.98
C VAL A 188 12.67 6.40 2.73
N PHE A 189 13.05 5.90 1.56
CA PHE A 189 12.64 6.48 0.28
C PHE A 189 11.11 6.52 0.15
N PHE A 190 10.45 5.42 0.49
CA PHE A 190 9.00 5.30 0.40
C PHE A 190 8.28 6.26 1.35
N ALA A 191 8.79 6.45 2.57
CA ALA A 191 8.27 7.41 3.54
C ALA A 191 8.31 8.85 3.01
N ALA A 192 9.43 9.25 2.40
CA ALA A 192 9.54 10.58 1.78
C ALA A 192 8.57 10.73 0.59
N MET A 193 8.51 9.71 -0.27
CA MET A 193 7.63 9.71 -1.45
C MET A 193 6.16 9.79 -1.06
N ILE A 194 5.70 9.00 -0.08
CA ILE A 194 4.30 8.96 0.33
C ILE A 194 3.88 10.26 1.02
N ALA A 195 4.78 10.89 1.80
CA ALA A 195 4.54 12.20 2.40
C ALA A 195 4.37 13.28 1.33
N HIS A 196 5.28 13.33 0.35
CA HIS A 196 5.17 14.26 -0.78
C HIS A 196 3.88 14.02 -1.59
N ARG A 197 3.55 12.74 -1.84
CA ARG A 197 2.31 12.35 -2.55
C ARG A 197 1.06 12.79 -1.79
N ALA A 198 1.03 12.66 -0.47
CA ALA A 198 -0.08 13.11 0.35
C ALA A 198 -0.26 14.63 0.29
N MET A 199 0.83 15.40 0.41
CA MET A 199 0.79 16.85 0.32
C MET A 199 0.22 17.33 -1.03
N ARG A 200 0.73 16.78 -2.15
CA ARG A 200 0.25 17.11 -3.50
C ARG A 200 -1.23 16.82 -3.68
N ASP A 201 -1.69 15.67 -3.16
CA ASP A 201 -3.09 15.26 -3.26
C ASP A 201 -4.02 16.17 -2.45
N ILE A 202 -3.65 16.53 -1.21
CA ILE A 202 -4.42 17.45 -0.36
C ILE A 202 -4.56 18.83 -1.02
N GLN A 203 -3.45 19.38 -1.52
CA GLN A 203 -3.46 20.68 -2.21
C GLN A 203 -4.44 20.67 -3.38
N ARG A 204 -4.43 19.60 -4.16
CA ARG A 204 -5.34 19.42 -5.28
C ARG A 204 -6.80 19.25 -4.84
N CYS A 205 -7.06 18.45 -3.82
CA CYS A 205 -8.41 18.24 -3.33
C CYS A 205 -9.01 19.54 -2.76
N ARG A 206 -8.21 20.34 -2.04
CA ARG A 206 -8.61 21.70 -1.62
C ARG A 206 -8.99 22.57 -2.81
N ALA A 207 -8.18 22.60 -3.85
CA ALA A 207 -8.46 23.38 -5.06
C ALA A 207 -9.69 22.87 -5.83
N LYS A 208 -9.90 21.54 -5.87
CA LYS A 208 -11.01 20.92 -6.62
C LYS A 208 -12.36 21.11 -5.91
N TYR A 209 -12.45 20.71 -4.64
CA TYR A 209 -13.72 20.59 -3.91
C TYR A 209 -14.06 21.85 -3.09
N GLY A 210 -13.09 22.73 -2.82
CA GLY A 210 -13.30 24.01 -2.12
C GLY A 210 -13.92 23.81 -0.74
N GLU A 211 -15.04 24.50 -0.47
CA GLU A 211 -15.77 24.44 0.80
C GLU A 211 -16.14 23.01 1.24
N ALA A 212 -16.48 22.13 0.29
CA ALA A 212 -16.79 20.73 0.60
C ALA A 212 -15.56 19.98 1.14
N TRP A 213 -14.35 20.35 0.71
CA TRP A 213 -13.13 19.81 1.31
C TRP A 213 -12.95 20.33 2.74
N THR A 214 -13.23 21.61 3.00
CA THR A 214 -13.16 22.17 4.35
C THR A 214 -14.16 21.50 5.29
N GLN A 215 -15.37 21.18 4.82
CA GLN A 215 -16.33 20.37 5.58
C GLN A 215 -15.78 18.96 5.84
N TYR A 216 -15.24 18.31 4.81
CA TYR A 216 -14.62 17.00 4.95
C TYR A 216 -13.46 16.99 5.95
N GLU A 217 -12.64 18.05 5.97
CA GLU A 217 -11.55 18.19 6.94
C GLU A 217 -12.04 18.35 8.38
N LYS A 218 -13.24 18.91 8.59
CA LYS A 218 -13.87 19.02 9.91
C LYS A 218 -14.48 17.68 10.36
N GLU A 219 -15.13 16.97 9.45
CA GLU A 219 -15.74 15.66 9.76
C GLU A 219 -14.69 14.57 9.98
N VAL A 220 -13.60 14.61 9.22
CA VAL A 220 -12.50 13.64 9.29
C VAL A 220 -11.18 14.39 9.49
N PRO A 221 -10.84 14.77 10.73
CA PRO A 221 -9.67 15.59 11.03
C PRO A 221 -8.35 14.85 10.79
N TYR A 222 -8.34 13.52 10.99
CA TYR A 222 -7.15 12.68 10.93
C TYR A 222 -6.68 12.46 9.49
N LEU A 223 -5.37 12.65 9.25
CA LEU A 223 -4.79 12.46 7.93
C LEU A 223 -4.36 11.01 7.69
N PHE A 224 -3.48 10.49 8.53
CA PHE A 224 -2.80 9.20 8.31
C PHE A 224 -3.25 8.13 9.29
N ILE A 225 -3.20 8.41 10.60
CA ILE A 225 -3.55 7.46 11.66
C ILE A 225 -4.78 8.02 12.39
N PRO A 226 -5.88 7.26 12.51
CA PRO A 226 -7.02 7.67 13.33
C PRO A 226 -6.55 8.03 14.75
N TYR A 227 -7.08 9.11 15.31
CA TYR A 227 -6.76 9.58 16.67
C TYR A 227 -5.34 10.16 16.86
N VAL A 228 -4.55 10.32 15.80
CA VAL A 228 -3.25 11.04 15.82
C VAL A 228 -3.31 12.21 14.84
N ILE A 229 -3.06 13.43 15.34
CA ILE A 229 -3.10 14.68 14.58
C ILE A 229 -1.79 14.88 13.81
#